data_AF-A0A3A8J7Y4-F1
#
_entry.id   AF-A0A3A8J7Y4-F1
#
_cell.length_a   1.000
_cell.length_b   1.000
_cell.length_c   1.000
_cell.angle_alpha   90.00
_cell.angle_beta   90.00
_cell.angle_gamma   90.00
#
_symmetry.space_group_name_H-M   'P 1'
#
loop_
_entity.id
_entity.type
_entity.pdbx_description
1 polymer ?
#
loop_
_entity_poly.entity_id
_entity_poly.type
_entity_poly.pdbx_seq_one_letter_code
_entity_poly.pdbx_strand_id
1 'polypeptide(L)'
;SIENEDCTQIRKQTRKKRTEIKKFKKKFDDYSERKSKYEEQKSILKDRNSFSKTDHDATFMRMKEDHMKNGQLKPGYNLQIATNSQFVLSYDLFQNPTDTRTLIPFLTMIQNTFGYLPEYIVADAGYGSEQNYMAIID
;
A
#
# COMPACT_ATOMS: atom_id res chain seq x y z
N SER A 1 -43.72 -23.56 20.62
CA SER A 1 -42.61 -22.66 21.03
C SER A 1 -41.73 -23.36 22.05
N ILE A 2 -40.40 -23.14 22.07
CA ILE A 2 -39.48 -23.75 23.07
C ILE A 2 -39.94 -23.43 24.51
N GLU A 3 -40.67 -22.33 24.69
CA GLU A 3 -41.27 -21.92 25.95
C GLU A 3 -42.50 -22.75 26.35
N ASN A 4 -43.15 -23.47 25.43
CA ASN A 4 -44.35 -24.29 25.67
C ASN A 4 -44.02 -25.79 25.88
N GLU A 5 -42.75 -26.15 26.07
CA GLU A 5 -42.29 -27.55 26.09
C GLU A 5 -42.05 -28.05 27.53
N ASP A 6 -42.94 -28.88 28.09
CA ASP A 6 -43.00 -29.15 29.54
C ASP A 6 -41.72 -29.76 30.15
N CYS A 7 -40.94 -30.52 29.37
CA CYS A 7 -39.71 -31.16 29.86
C CYS A 7 -38.51 -30.17 29.87
N THR A 8 -38.00 -29.87 31.07
CA THR A 8 -36.86 -28.97 31.29
C THR A 8 -35.56 -29.44 30.62
N GLN A 9 -35.33 -30.75 30.53
CA GLN A 9 -34.16 -31.32 29.85
C GLN A 9 -34.20 -31.09 28.33
N ILE A 10 -35.37 -31.27 27.71
CA ILE A 10 -35.59 -31.02 26.27
C ILE A 10 -35.39 -29.53 25.98
N ARG A 11 -35.98 -28.63 26.78
CA ARG A 11 -35.76 -27.17 26.66
C ARG A 11 -34.27 -26.80 26.72
N LYS A 12 -33.49 -27.38 27.63
CA LYS A 12 -32.03 -27.14 27.75
C LYS A 12 -31.26 -27.63 26.53
N GLN A 13 -31.55 -28.83 26.04
CA GLN A 13 -30.91 -29.38 24.82
C GLN A 13 -31.23 -28.53 23.58
N THR A 14 -32.48 -28.14 23.38
CA THR A 14 -32.91 -27.30 22.25
C THR A 14 -32.28 -25.91 22.30
N ARG A 15 -32.18 -25.29 23.50
CA ARG A 15 -31.45 -24.02 23.69
C ARG A 15 -29.96 -24.17 23.38
N LYS A 16 -29.32 -25.27 23.79
CA LYS A 16 -27.90 -25.53 23.49
C LYS A 16 -27.66 -25.64 21.98
N LYS A 17 -28.46 -26.47 21.28
CA LYS A 17 -28.41 -26.60 19.81
C LYS A 17 -28.62 -25.24 19.10
N ARG A 18 -29.63 -24.46 19.51
CA ARG A 18 -29.88 -23.11 18.97
C ARG A 18 -28.71 -22.16 19.20
N THR A 19 -28.06 -22.26 20.36
CA THR A 19 -26.90 -21.43 20.70
C THR A 19 -25.70 -21.78 19.83
N GLU A 20 -25.45 -23.07 19.58
CA GLU A 20 -24.41 -23.51 18.65
C GLU A 20 -24.68 -23.00 17.23
N ILE A 21 -25.90 -23.15 16.72
CA ILE A 21 -26.29 -22.64 15.40
C ILE A 21 -26.10 -21.11 15.32
N LYS A 22 -26.52 -20.36 16.35
CA LYS A 22 -26.31 -18.90 16.40
C LYS A 22 -24.83 -18.52 16.37
N LYS A 23 -23.95 -19.28 17.05
CA LYS A 23 -22.50 -19.06 17.01
C LYS A 23 -21.94 -19.26 15.61
N PHE A 24 -22.35 -20.32 14.90
CA PHE A 24 -21.93 -20.55 13.52
C PHE A 24 -22.43 -19.46 12.58
N LYS A 25 -23.70 -19.04 12.71
CA LYS A 25 -24.25 -17.92 11.93
C LYS A 25 -23.43 -16.65 12.13
N LYS A 26 -23.15 -16.26 13.38
CA LYS A 26 -22.33 -15.08 13.68
C LYS A 26 -20.93 -15.14 13.06
N LYS A 27 -20.29 -16.32 13.08
CA LYS A 27 -18.98 -16.51 12.43
C LYS A 27 -19.07 -16.36 10.92
N PHE A 28 -20.12 -16.91 10.30
CA PHE A 28 -20.33 -16.79 8.87
C PHE A 28 -20.54 -15.32 8.47
N ASP A 29 -21.34 -14.58 9.22
CA ASP A 29 -21.57 -13.15 9.00
C ASP A 29 -20.24 -12.35 9.10
N ASP A 30 -19.42 -12.61 10.14
CA ASP A 30 -18.07 -12.02 10.30
C ASP A 30 -17.14 -12.32 9.12
N TYR A 31 -17.11 -13.58 8.66
CA TYR A 31 -16.29 -13.97 7.53
C TYR A 31 -16.75 -13.32 6.22
N SER A 32 -18.06 -13.19 6.03
CA SER A 32 -18.63 -12.50 4.86
C SER A 32 -18.21 -11.03 4.82
N GLU A 33 -18.32 -10.32 5.95
CA GLU A 33 -17.91 -8.91 6.06
C GLU A 33 -16.41 -8.74 5.82
N ARG A 34 -15.59 -9.58 6.45
CA ARG A 34 -14.12 -9.53 6.27
C ARG A 34 -13.70 -9.84 4.84
N LYS A 35 -14.37 -10.79 4.17
CA LYS A 35 -14.08 -11.12 2.78
C LYS A 35 -14.34 -9.92 1.87
N SER A 36 -15.52 -9.29 2.00
CA SER A 36 -15.86 -8.08 1.24
C SER A 36 -14.83 -6.97 1.45
N LYS A 37 -14.42 -6.75 2.71
CA LYS A 37 -13.40 -5.76 3.04
C LYS A 37 -12.04 -6.09 2.42
N TYR A 38 -11.61 -7.35 2.44
CA TYR A 38 -10.34 -7.73 1.83
C TYR A 38 -10.35 -7.61 0.32
N GLU A 39 -11.48 -7.85 -0.35
CA GLU A 39 -11.63 -7.63 -1.78
C GLU A 39 -11.45 -6.16 -2.15
N GLU A 40 -12.10 -5.25 -1.40
CA GLU A 40 -11.93 -3.80 -1.55
C GLU A 40 -10.49 -3.37 -1.25
N GLN A 41 -9.90 -3.83 -0.16
CA GLN A 41 -8.52 -3.49 0.18
C GLN A 41 -7.52 -3.99 -0.86
N LYS A 42 -7.77 -5.16 -1.46
CA LYS A 42 -6.93 -5.73 -2.51
C LYS A 42 -7.06 -4.96 -3.82
N SER A 43 -8.25 -4.44 -4.14
CA SER A 43 -8.45 -3.60 -5.32
C SER A 43 -7.74 -2.25 -5.21
N ILE A 44 -7.70 -1.67 -4.00
CA ILE A 44 -6.94 -0.45 -3.71
C ILE A 44 -5.43 -0.70 -3.76
N LEU A 45 -4.97 -1.80 -3.16
CA LEU A 45 -3.56 -2.13 -3.02
C LEU A 45 -2.86 -2.36 -4.38
N LYS A 46 -3.56 -2.98 -5.35
CA LYS A 46 -3.01 -3.31 -6.69
C LYS A 46 -1.66 -4.03 -6.56
N ASP A 47 -0.61 -3.51 -7.20
CA ASP A 47 0.75 -4.07 -7.18
C ASP A 47 1.63 -3.52 -6.03
N ARG A 48 1.07 -2.65 -5.18
CA ARG A 48 1.79 -2.02 -4.07
C ARG A 48 1.81 -2.94 -2.84
N ASN A 49 2.69 -2.64 -1.89
CA ASN A 49 2.78 -3.39 -0.63
C ASN A 49 1.98 -2.77 0.52
N SER A 50 1.58 -1.50 0.42
CA SER A 50 0.80 -0.80 1.44
C SER A 50 0.08 0.42 0.87
N PHE A 51 -0.89 0.96 1.61
CA PHE A 51 -1.57 2.22 1.31
C PHE A 51 -2.09 2.88 2.60
N SER A 52 -2.21 4.21 2.66
CA SER A 52 -2.80 4.90 3.81
C SER A 52 -4.31 4.71 3.87
N LYS A 53 -4.88 4.71 5.08
CA LYS A 53 -6.33 4.63 5.27
C LYS A 53 -7.07 5.88 4.80
N THR A 54 -6.43 7.04 4.87
CA THR A 54 -7.03 8.35 4.52
C THR A 54 -6.68 8.79 3.11
N ASP A 55 -5.47 8.46 2.65
CA ASP A 55 -4.97 8.76 1.31
C ASP A 55 -4.47 7.46 0.67
N HIS A 56 -5.32 6.84 -0.12
CA HIS A 56 -5.02 5.54 -0.71
C HIS A 56 -3.85 5.56 -1.69
N ASP A 57 -3.36 6.72 -2.14
CA ASP A 57 -2.20 6.81 -3.02
C ASP A 57 -0.86 6.91 -2.29
N ALA A 58 -0.87 7.25 -0.99
CA ALA A 58 0.32 7.28 -0.15
C ALA A 58 0.71 5.89 0.34
N THR A 59 2.00 5.55 0.27
CA THR A 59 2.54 4.27 0.74
C THR A 59 3.32 4.43 2.04
N PHE A 60 3.35 3.39 2.87
CA PHE A 60 4.12 3.41 4.11
C PHE A 60 5.61 3.26 3.81
N MET A 61 6.37 4.29 4.16
CA MET A 61 7.80 4.38 3.95
C MET A 61 8.52 4.87 5.21
N ARG A 62 9.83 4.59 5.28
CA ARG A 62 10.66 5.08 6.38
C ARG A 62 11.01 6.53 6.10
N MET A 63 10.57 7.40 7.00
CA MET A 63 10.86 8.84 6.87
C MET A 63 12.30 9.13 7.27
N LYS A 64 12.87 10.20 6.67
CA LYS A 64 14.17 10.75 7.11
C LYS A 64 14.08 11.26 8.54
N GLU A 65 12.98 11.93 8.87
CA GLU A 65 12.68 12.41 10.21
C GLU A 65 11.99 11.32 11.05
N ASP A 66 12.78 10.65 11.88
CA ASP A 66 12.31 9.70 12.87
C ASP A 66 12.48 10.27 14.29
N HIS A 67 11.65 11.26 14.65
CA HIS A 67 11.71 11.92 15.96
C HIS A 67 11.59 10.93 17.13
N MET A 68 10.79 9.86 16.96
CA MET A 68 10.56 8.85 17.98
C MET A 68 11.67 7.78 18.02
N LYS A 69 12.59 7.78 17.04
CA LYS A 69 13.68 6.81 16.87
C LYS A 69 13.23 5.35 16.94
N ASN A 70 11.99 5.08 16.54
CA ASN A 70 11.37 3.76 16.63
C ASN A 70 11.28 3.07 15.27
N GLY A 71 11.77 3.70 14.20
CA GLY A 71 11.73 3.17 12.84
C GLY A 71 10.31 3.07 12.28
N GLN A 72 9.34 3.81 12.83
CA GLN A 72 7.95 3.73 12.40
C GLN A 72 7.81 4.20 10.94
N LEU A 73 7.17 3.36 10.12
CA LEU A 73 6.78 3.75 8.77
C LEU A 73 5.62 4.73 8.84
N LYS A 74 5.69 5.77 8.03
CA LYS A 74 4.60 6.75 7.86
C LYS A 74 4.14 6.74 6.40
N PRO A 75 2.86 7.01 6.13
CA PRO A 75 2.40 7.17 4.76
C PRO A 75 3.05 8.42 4.15
N GLY A 76 3.54 8.31 2.93
CA GLY A 76 4.05 9.45 2.18
C GLY A 76 4.29 9.14 0.71
N TYR A 77 5.03 10.03 0.08
CA TYR A 77 5.44 9.97 -1.32
C TYR A 77 6.94 10.21 -1.41
N ASN A 78 7.59 9.53 -2.34
CA ASN A 78 8.97 9.77 -2.68
C ASN A 78 9.02 10.80 -3.83
N LEU A 79 9.27 12.06 -3.49
CA LEU A 79 9.37 13.16 -4.44
C LEU A 79 10.75 13.19 -5.09
N GLN A 80 10.78 13.12 -6.42
CA GLN A 80 11.99 13.31 -7.21
C GLN A 80 11.94 14.64 -7.95
N ILE A 81 13.09 15.30 -8.03
CA ILE A 81 13.22 16.63 -8.62
C ILE A 81 14.47 16.63 -9.50
N ALA A 82 14.32 17.00 -10.77
CA ALA A 82 15.42 17.26 -11.68
C ALA A 82 15.73 18.76 -11.68
N THR A 83 16.99 19.11 -11.47
CA THR A 83 17.43 20.50 -11.50
C THR A 83 18.58 20.71 -12.48
N ASN A 84 18.65 21.90 -13.07
CA ASN A 84 19.77 22.34 -13.90
C ASN A 84 19.97 23.84 -13.71
N SER A 85 21.22 24.27 -13.49
CA SER A 85 21.57 25.69 -13.38
C SER A 85 20.69 26.49 -12.42
N GLN A 86 20.39 25.91 -11.24
CA GLN A 86 19.50 26.48 -10.20
C GLN A 86 18.00 26.53 -10.55
N PHE A 87 17.58 25.95 -11.67
CA PHE A 87 16.17 25.80 -12.03
C PHE A 87 15.69 24.38 -11.80
N VAL A 88 14.43 24.24 -11.36
CA VAL A 88 13.71 22.97 -11.38
C VAL A 88 13.20 22.75 -12.80
N LEU A 89 13.62 21.66 -13.42
CA LEU A 89 13.18 21.28 -14.76
C LEU A 89 11.97 20.36 -14.72
N SER A 90 11.93 19.45 -13.75
CA SER A 90 10.91 18.42 -13.67
C SER A 90 10.78 17.88 -12.26
N TYR A 91 9.61 17.34 -11.91
CA TYR A 91 9.37 16.66 -10.65
C TYR A 91 8.35 15.54 -10.85
N ASP A 92 8.43 14.50 -10.01
CA ASP A 92 7.43 13.43 -10.00
C ASP A 92 7.34 12.77 -8.62
N LEU A 93 6.21 12.12 -8.34
CA LEU A 93 5.90 11.49 -7.06
C LEU A 93 5.84 9.97 -7.23
N PHE A 94 6.71 9.28 -6.50
CA PHE A 94 6.80 7.83 -6.52
C PHE A 94 6.27 7.20 -5.25
N GLN A 95 5.70 6.02 -5.40
CA GLN A 95 5.24 5.19 -4.29
C GLN A 95 6.35 4.29 -3.72
N ASN A 96 7.51 4.26 -4.39
CA ASN A 96 8.66 3.45 -4.00
C ASN A 96 9.43 4.12 -2.85
N PRO A 97 9.66 3.41 -1.73
CA PRO A 97 10.43 3.97 -0.61
C PRO A 97 11.90 4.25 -0.91
N THR A 98 12.45 3.64 -1.96
CA THR A 98 13.86 3.74 -2.35
C THR A 98 13.99 4.29 -3.76
N ASP A 99 15.05 5.06 -4.00
CA ASP A 99 15.25 5.82 -5.24
C ASP A 99 15.69 4.94 -6.42
N THR A 100 16.25 3.75 -6.16
CA THR A 100 16.70 2.80 -7.20
C THR A 100 15.68 2.52 -8.30
N ARG A 101 14.38 2.42 -7.97
CA ARG A 101 13.33 2.10 -8.96
C ARG A 101 12.64 3.32 -9.57
N THR A 102 12.98 4.52 -9.11
CA THR A 102 12.31 5.75 -9.58
C THR A 102 13.02 6.38 -10.77
N LEU A 103 14.32 6.11 -10.95
CA LEU A 103 15.13 6.75 -12.00
C LEU A 103 14.61 6.51 -13.41
N ILE A 104 14.47 5.26 -13.83
CA ILE A 104 14.05 4.92 -15.19
C ILE A 104 12.66 5.51 -15.50
N PRO A 105 11.62 5.31 -14.67
CA PRO A 105 10.34 5.98 -14.86
C PRO A 105 10.45 7.51 -14.94
N PHE A 106 11.27 8.12 -14.07
CA PHE A 106 11.43 9.57 -14.03
C PHE A 106 12.10 10.12 -15.29
N LEU A 107 13.18 9.49 -15.76
CA LEU A 107 13.85 9.85 -17.01
C LEU A 107 12.92 9.64 -18.21
N THR A 108 12.17 8.53 -18.23
CA THR A 108 11.18 8.27 -19.29
C THR A 108 10.13 9.38 -19.34
N MET A 109 9.64 9.82 -18.18
CA MET A 109 8.70 10.93 -18.09
C MET A 109 9.32 12.25 -18.61
N ILE A 110 10.56 12.57 -18.22
CA ILE A 110 11.28 13.76 -18.71
C ILE A 110 11.42 13.69 -20.23
N GLN A 111 11.88 12.57 -20.78
CA GLN A 111 12.03 12.36 -22.21
C GLN A 111 10.71 12.50 -22.97
N ASN A 112 9.63 11.94 -22.44
CA ASN A 112 8.30 12.08 -23.04
C ASN A 112 7.77 13.52 -22.99
N THR A 113 8.17 14.30 -21.97
CA THR A 113 7.70 15.68 -21.77
C THR A 113 8.48 16.67 -22.63
N PHE A 114 9.81 16.55 -22.70
CA PHE A 114 10.68 17.51 -23.39
C PHE A 114 11.18 17.02 -24.75
N GLY A 115 11.01 15.74 -25.07
CA GLY A 115 11.48 15.11 -26.30
C GLY A 115 12.95 14.72 -26.31
N TYR A 116 13.71 15.07 -25.25
CA TYR A 116 15.12 14.73 -25.12
C TYR A 116 15.52 14.61 -23.64
N LEU A 117 16.65 13.95 -23.40
CA LEU A 117 17.32 13.90 -22.11
C LEU A 117 18.60 14.77 -22.14
N PRO A 118 19.02 15.33 -21.00
CA PRO A 118 20.30 16.02 -20.91
C PRO A 118 21.48 15.10 -21.24
N GLU A 119 22.57 15.68 -21.76
CA GLU A 119 23.81 14.94 -22.07
C GLU A 119 24.43 14.28 -20.83
N TYR A 120 24.31 14.93 -19.67
CA TYR A 120 24.82 14.43 -18.41
C TYR A 120 23.70 14.30 -17.39
N ILE A 121 23.53 13.09 -16.87
CA ILE A 121 22.62 12.78 -15.77
C ILE A 121 23.49 12.57 -14.52
N VAL A 122 23.28 13.42 -13.51
CA VAL A 122 23.96 13.31 -12.22
C VAL A 122 22.89 12.98 -11.17
N ALA A 123 23.10 11.88 -10.45
CA ALA A 123 22.19 11.40 -9.42
C ALA A 123 23.00 10.92 -8.21
N ASP A 124 22.35 10.78 -7.06
CA ASP A 124 23.01 10.25 -5.86
C ASP A 124 23.30 8.73 -5.96
N ALA A 125 24.07 8.21 -5.01
CA ALA A 125 24.41 6.79 -4.97
C ALA A 125 23.20 5.87 -4.67
N GLY A 126 22.11 6.42 -4.13
CA GLY A 126 20.86 5.69 -3.89
C GLY A 126 20.17 5.23 -5.17
N TYR A 127 20.53 5.82 -6.31
CA TYR A 127 20.11 5.37 -7.64
C TYR A 127 20.99 4.28 -8.23
N GLY A 128 22.11 3.92 -7.60
CA GLY A 128 23.05 2.95 -8.15
C GLY A 128 22.45 1.54 -8.25
N SER A 129 22.17 1.09 -9.47
CA SER A 129 21.81 -0.29 -9.78
C SER A 129 22.24 -0.65 -11.20
N GLU A 130 22.56 -1.92 -11.45
CA GLU A 130 22.93 -2.42 -12.79
C GLU A 130 21.90 -2.01 -13.85
N GLN A 131 20.62 -2.17 -13.52
CA GLN A 131 19.50 -1.80 -14.41
C GLN A 131 19.52 -0.31 -14.76
N ASN A 132 19.77 0.56 -13.79
CA ASN A 132 19.85 2.01 -14.02
C ASN A 132 21.08 2.39 -14.84
N TYR A 133 22.22 1.73 -14.63
CA TYR A 133 23.42 1.98 -15.42
C TYR A 133 23.21 1.57 -16.88
N MET A 134 22.65 0.38 -17.12
CA MET A 134 22.32 -0.06 -18.49
C MET A 134 21.37 0.93 -19.18
N ALA A 135 20.33 1.39 -18.48
CA ALA A 135 19.36 2.32 -19.04
C ALA A 135 19.90 3.74 -19.36
N ILE A 136 21.03 4.14 -18.78
CA ILE A 136 21.67 5.45 -19.04
C ILE A 136 22.81 5.34 -20.07
N ILE A 137 23.47 4.19 -20.12
CA ILE A 137 24.61 3.96 -21.02
C ILE A 137 24.16 3.60 -22.44
N ASP A 138 23.01 2.93 -22.59
CA ASP A 138 22.37 2.65 -23.89
C ASP A 138 21.78 3.91 -24.54
#